data_AF-A0A7S1IIJ7-F1
#
_entry.id   AF-A0A7S1IIJ7-F1
#
_cell.length_a   1.000
_cell.length_b   1.000
_cell.length_c   1.000
_cell.angle_alpha   90.00
_cell.angle_beta   90.00
_cell.angle_gamma   90.00
#
_symmetry.space_group_name_H-M   'P 1'
#
loop_
_entity.id
_entity.type
_entity.pdbx_description
1 polymer ?
#
loop_
_entity_poly.entity_id
_entity_poly.type
_entity_poly.pdbx_seq_one_letter_code
_entity_poly.pdbx_strand_id
1 'polypeptide(L)'
;AAWRGGGVHRVVSSPFLCCLQTAAACIEGMPSPGIRVQIDNGLCQVYNASVLNLKTGQGRPDILSPQQMEAALPGRLNLMCPSPVPMPGWGETGGGKDGGEAARRFVSAINRICDSNPNEDLALFTHGDAITATISAIKQGICVYRSDFGCCLHLRRSAAQGGQPAGPWYIIDHKGIEWMADSAIPREKLQGPR
;
A
#
# COMPACT_ATOMS: atom_id res chain seq x y z
N ALA A 1 7.14 18.92 4.67
CA ALA A 1 7.63 19.39 5.99
C ALA A 1 7.95 18.15 6.79
N ALA A 2 9.16 18.00 7.34
CA ALA A 2 9.58 16.75 7.99
C ALA A 2 8.67 16.36 9.17
N TRP A 3 8.12 15.15 9.13
CA TRP A 3 7.26 14.54 10.15
C TRP A 3 7.86 14.68 11.56
N ARG A 4 7.08 15.26 12.49
CA ARG A 4 7.45 15.44 13.90
C ARG A 4 6.47 14.67 14.80
N GLY A 5 6.78 13.39 15.05
CA GLY A 5 6.68 12.85 16.41
C GLY A 5 5.35 12.33 16.97
N GLY A 6 4.35 11.99 16.15
CA GLY A 6 3.37 10.98 16.57
C GLY A 6 3.95 9.62 16.21
N GLY A 7 4.55 8.90 17.18
CA GLY A 7 5.26 7.65 16.88
C GLY A 7 4.38 6.67 16.11
N VAL A 8 4.94 5.95 15.14
CA VAL A 8 4.22 4.86 14.47
C VAL A 8 3.83 3.83 15.54
N HIS A 9 2.55 3.54 15.66
CA HIS A 9 2.02 2.58 16.62
C HIS A 9 2.08 1.16 16.06
N ARG A 10 1.87 1.03 14.73
CA ARG A 10 1.77 -0.27 14.06
C ARG A 10 2.31 -0.21 12.64
N VAL A 11 2.94 -1.31 12.24
CA VAL A 11 3.41 -1.53 10.88
C VAL A 11 2.59 -2.66 10.25
N VAL A 12 2.03 -2.40 9.08
CA VAL A 12 1.32 -3.39 8.26
C VAL A 12 1.99 -3.46 6.90
N SER A 13 2.23 -4.66 6.40
CA SER A 13 2.94 -4.86 5.12
C SER A 13 2.19 -5.80 4.20
N SER A 14 2.35 -5.53 2.91
CA SER A 14 2.19 -6.51 1.85
C SER A 14 3.01 -7.78 2.14
N PRO A 15 2.54 -8.97 1.74
CA PRO A 15 3.27 -10.23 1.92
C PRO A 15 4.48 -10.39 0.98
N PHE A 16 4.73 -9.45 0.06
CA PHE A 16 5.83 -9.53 -0.90
C PHE A 16 7.17 -9.13 -0.27
N LEU A 17 8.24 -9.86 -0.63
CA LEU A 17 9.57 -9.72 -0.03
C LEU A 17 10.08 -8.28 -0.01
N CYS A 18 9.92 -7.53 -1.10
CA CYS A 18 10.36 -6.14 -1.21
C CYS A 18 9.72 -5.23 -0.15
N CYS A 19 8.42 -5.41 0.14
CA CYS A 19 7.73 -4.64 1.16
C CYS A 19 8.19 -5.06 2.57
N LEU A 20 8.40 -6.36 2.82
CA LEU A 20 8.89 -6.84 4.11
C LEU A 20 10.30 -6.31 4.42
N GLN A 21 11.20 -6.36 3.45
CA GLN A 21 12.57 -5.83 3.60
C GLN A 21 12.56 -4.31 3.80
N THR A 22 11.69 -3.59 3.08
CA THR A 22 11.53 -2.14 3.27
C THR A 22 10.98 -1.83 4.66
N ALA A 23 9.98 -2.58 5.13
CA ALA A 23 9.44 -2.45 6.47
C ALA A 23 10.50 -2.69 7.55
N ALA A 24 11.33 -3.73 7.38
CA ALA A 24 12.45 -4.04 8.28
C ALA A 24 13.40 -2.83 8.41
N ALA A 25 13.90 -2.32 7.28
CA ALA A 25 14.82 -1.20 7.24
C ALA A 25 14.21 0.08 7.82
N CYS A 26 12.93 0.33 7.59
CA CYS A 26 12.25 1.49 8.17
C CYS A 26 12.10 1.36 9.70
N ILE A 27 11.77 0.17 10.21
CA ILE A 27 11.61 -0.07 11.66
C ILE A 27 12.93 0.16 12.41
N GLU A 28 14.08 -0.17 11.81
CA GLU A 28 15.40 0.10 12.42
C GLU A 28 15.62 1.59 12.71
N GLY A 29 15.03 2.48 11.89
CA GLY A 29 15.09 3.92 12.09
C GLY A 29 13.95 4.48 12.95
N MET A 30 12.99 3.66 13.40
CA MET A 30 11.86 4.12 14.21
C MET A 30 12.24 4.19 15.70
N PRO A 31 11.67 5.16 16.45
CA PRO A 31 11.91 5.30 17.88
C PRO A 31 11.28 4.19 18.75
N SER A 32 10.62 3.21 18.13
CA SER A 32 9.92 2.11 18.82
C SER A 32 10.54 0.76 18.43
N PRO A 33 11.62 0.35 19.11
CA PRO A 33 12.41 -0.83 18.74
C PRO A 33 11.70 -2.17 19.03
N GLY A 34 10.39 -2.19 19.27
CA GLY A 34 9.58 -3.38 19.57
C GLY A 34 8.41 -3.62 18.60
N ILE A 35 8.22 -2.76 17.59
CA ILE A 35 7.09 -2.91 16.67
C ILE A 35 7.20 -4.23 15.91
N ARG A 36 6.08 -4.95 15.85
CA ARG A 36 5.91 -6.12 15.00
C ARG A 36 5.16 -5.74 13.72
N VAL A 37 5.50 -6.42 12.64
CA VAL A 37 4.86 -6.29 11.33
C VAL A 37 3.69 -7.24 11.25
N GLN A 38 2.51 -6.69 10.95
CA GLN A 38 1.33 -7.46 10.57
C GLN A 38 1.29 -7.61 9.05
N ILE A 39 0.90 -8.78 8.56
CA ILE A 39 0.71 -9.01 7.13
C ILE A 39 -0.74 -8.74 6.74
N ASP A 40 -0.94 -8.05 5.62
CA ASP A 40 -2.27 -7.88 5.02
C ASP A 40 -2.19 -8.12 3.51
N ASN A 41 -2.84 -9.18 3.05
CA ASN A 41 -2.87 -9.57 1.63
C ASN A 41 -3.64 -8.55 0.78
N GLY A 42 -4.48 -7.70 1.37
CA GLY A 42 -5.14 -6.60 0.68
C GLY A 42 -4.15 -5.53 0.20
N LEU A 43 -2.94 -5.48 0.75
CA LEU A 43 -1.84 -4.60 0.34
C LEU A 43 -0.91 -5.25 -0.71
N CYS A 44 -1.23 -6.44 -1.23
CA CYS A 44 -0.40 -7.13 -2.22
C CYS A 44 -0.35 -6.42 -3.57
N GLN A 45 0.72 -6.65 -4.33
CA GLN A 45 0.85 -6.12 -5.69
C GLN A 45 -0.33 -6.55 -6.55
N VAL A 46 -0.62 -5.80 -7.61
CA VAL A 46 -1.59 -6.22 -8.63
C VAL A 46 -1.23 -7.64 -9.08
N TYR A 47 -2.11 -8.58 -8.78
CA TYR A 47 -1.85 -10.01 -8.85
C TYR A 47 -2.20 -10.56 -10.22
N ASN A 48 -1.44 -10.09 -11.21
CA ASN A 48 -1.56 -10.50 -12.60
C ASN A 48 -0.19 -10.68 -13.25
N ALA A 49 -0.16 -11.43 -14.36
CA ALA A 49 1.09 -11.76 -15.04
C ALA A 49 1.82 -10.54 -15.61
N SER A 50 1.08 -9.56 -16.14
CA SER A 50 1.66 -8.37 -16.78
C SER A 50 2.41 -7.50 -15.79
N VAL A 51 1.82 -7.22 -14.62
CA VAL A 51 2.43 -6.37 -13.60
C VAL A 51 3.56 -7.09 -12.87
N LEU A 52 3.45 -8.40 -12.71
CA LEU A 52 4.52 -9.23 -12.15
C LEU A 52 5.61 -9.58 -13.17
N ASN A 53 5.52 -9.05 -14.40
CA ASN A 53 6.47 -9.26 -15.49
C ASN A 53 6.81 -10.75 -15.71
N LEU A 54 5.78 -11.60 -15.63
CA LEU A 54 5.94 -13.04 -15.82
C LEU A 54 5.99 -13.37 -17.31
N LYS A 55 6.93 -14.24 -17.68
CA LYS A 55 7.00 -14.80 -19.03
C LYS A 55 5.83 -15.75 -19.27
N THR A 56 5.40 -15.86 -20.52
CA THR A 56 4.38 -16.81 -20.95
C THR A 56 4.72 -18.22 -20.44
N GLY A 57 3.79 -18.85 -19.73
CA GLY A 57 3.97 -20.19 -19.15
C GLY A 57 4.58 -20.22 -17.75
N GLN A 58 5.02 -19.09 -17.18
CA GLN A 58 5.33 -19.02 -15.76
C GLN A 58 4.03 -19.02 -14.94
N GLY A 59 3.97 -19.92 -13.94
CA GLY A 59 2.88 -19.93 -12.97
C GLY A 59 2.89 -18.68 -12.09
N ARG A 60 1.78 -18.43 -11.40
CA ARG A 60 1.70 -17.37 -10.39
C ARG A 60 2.81 -17.54 -9.34
N PRO A 61 3.47 -16.47 -8.87
CA PRO A 61 4.45 -16.61 -7.81
C PRO A 61 3.75 -17.07 -6.54
N ASP A 62 4.39 -18.01 -5.85
CA ASP A 62 3.94 -18.41 -4.54
C ASP A 62 4.11 -17.24 -3.56
N ILE A 63 3.14 -17.08 -2.66
CA ILE A 63 3.30 -16.19 -1.52
C ILE A 63 4.35 -16.81 -0.61
N LEU A 64 5.20 -15.96 -0.03
CA LEU A 64 6.19 -16.41 0.94
C LEU A 64 5.54 -17.27 2.03
N SER A 65 6.18 -18.38 2.38
CA SER A 65 5.77 -19.15 3.55
C SER A 65 5.98 -18.32 4.82
N PRO A 66 5.29 -18.63 5.94
CA PRO A 66 5.56 -17.98 7.22
C PRO A 66 7.05 -18.02 7.61
N GLN A 67 7.77 -19.10 7.31
CA GLN A 67 9.21 -19.22 7.55
C GLN A 67 10.03 -18.26 6.68
N GLN A 68 9.67 -18.09 5.40
CA GLN A 68 10.33 -17.15 4.51
C GLN A 68 10.05 -15.69 4.91
N MET A 69 8.84 -15.40 5.39
CA MET A 69 8.51 -14.08 5.94
C MET A 69 9.28 -13.80 7.23
N GLU A 70 9.39 -14.78 8.14
CA GLU A 70 10.19 -14.66 9.36
C GLU A 70 11.67 -14.43 9.04
N ALA A 71 12.21 -15.10 8.01
CA ALA A 71 13.58 -14.86 7.56
C ALA A 71 13.80 -13.43 7.02
N ALA A 72 12.78 -12.82 6.41
CA ALA A 72 12.83 -11.42 5.96
C ALA A 72 12.62 -10.41 7.10
N LEU A 73 11.99 -10.83 8.20
CA LEU A 73 11.66 -10.02 9.37
C LEU A 73 11.99 -10.74 10.69
N PRO A 74 13.27 -11.06 10.97
CA PRO A 74 13.62 -11.91 12.10
C PRO A 74 13.18 -11.31 13.45
N GLY A 75 12.29 -12.02 14.17
CA GLY A 75 11.74 -11.58 15.46
C GLY A 75 10.78 -10.39 15.36
N ARG A 76 10.44 -9.95 14.14
CA ARG A 76 9.59 -8.79 13.86
C ARG A 76 8.24 -9.17 13.25
N LEU A 77 8.10 -10.36 12.69
CA LEU A 77 6.82 -10.80 12.15
C LEU A 77 5.82 -11.12 13.27
N ASN A 78 4.60 -10.59 13.16
CA ASN A 78 3.52 -10.95 14.07
C ASN A 78 2.81 -12.23 13.59
N LEU A 79 3.43 -13.39 13.82
CA LEU A 79 2.88 -14.70 13.43
C LEU A 79 1.49 -15.01 14.05
N MET A 80 1.10 -14.31 15.11
CA MET A 80 -0.22 -14.47 15.76
C MET A 80 -1.35 -13.71 15.05
N CYS A 81 -1.01 -12.88 14.06
CA CYS A 81 -1.99 -12.10 13.33
C CYS A 81 -1.80 -12.36 11.82
N PRO A 82 -2.32 -13.48 11.30
CA PRO A 82 -2.34 -13.72 9.86
C PRO A 82 -3.16 -12.64 9.16
N SER A 83 -2.97 -12.51 7.84
CA SER A 83 -3.79 -11.60 7.04
C SER A 83 -5.28 -11.90 7.23
N PRO A 84 -6.12 -10.89 7.57
CA PRO A 84 -7.55 -11.08 7.77
C PRO A 84 -8.30 -11.29 6.45
N VAL A 85 -7.63 -11.10 5.32
CA VAL A 85 -8.18 -11.26 3.98
C VAL A 85 -7.35 -12.25 3.16
N PRO A 86 -7.98 -13.03 2.25
CA PRO A 86 -7.24 -13.89 1.34
C PRO A 86 -6.46 -13.05 0.32
N MET A 87 -5.56 -13.70 -0.40
CA MET A 87 -4.95 -13.10 -1.58
C MET A 87 -6.00 -12.87 -2.68
N PRO A 88 -5.85 -11.81 -3.49
CA PRO A 88 -6.75 -11.57 -4.62
C PRO A 88 -6.74 -12.72 -5.62
N GLY A 89 -7.78 -12.76 -6.46
CA GLY A 89 -7.84 -13.65 -7.60
C GLY A 89 -6.70 -13.40 -8.58
N TRP A 90 -6.16 -14.47 -9.16
CA TRP A 90 -5.14 -14.36 -10.21
C TRP A 90 -5.74 -13.69 -11.45
N GLY A 91 -5.01 -12.73 -12.01
CA GLY A 91 -5.46 -11.98 -13.19
C GLY A 91 -6.35 -10.80 -12.85
N GLU A 92 -6.32 -10.31 -11.61
CA GLU A 92 -7.09 -9.11 -11.25
C GLU A 92 -6.73 -7.92 -12.15
N THR A 93 -7.74 -7.12 -12.45
CA THR A 93 -7.59 -5.90 -13.24
C THR A 93 -6.83 -4.84 -12.46
N GLY A 94 -5.89 -4.16 -13.15
CA GLY A 94 -5.02 -3.15 -12.55
C GLY A 94 -5.73 -1.87 -12.13
N GLY A 95 -4.99 -0.99 -11.44
CA GLY A 95 -5.51 0.25 -10.85
C GLY A 95 -5.52 1.47 -11.78
N GLY A 96 -5.70 1.28 -13.09
CA GLY A 96 -5.78 2.39 -14.05
C GLY A 96 -6.87 3.40 -13.70
N LYS A 97 -6.94 4.50 -14.47
CA LYS A 97 -7.84 5.65 -14.25
C LYS A 97 -9.30 5.29 -13.97
N ASP A 98 -9.78 4.17 -14.51
CA ASP A 98 -11.16 3.70 -14.40
C ASP A 98 -11.45 2.86 -13.14
N GLY A 99 -10.46 2.68 -12.25
CA GLY A 99 -10.64 2.00 -10.97
C GLY A 99 -10.97 0.51 -11.10
N GLY A 100 -9.97 -0.29 -11.50
CA GLY A 100 -10.07 -1.75 -11.57
C GLY A 100 -10.11 -2.43 -10.19
N GLU A 101 -10.19 -3.77 -10.21
CA GLU A 101 -10.32 -4.61 -9.02
C GLU A 101 -9.22 -4.34 -7.99
N ALA A 102 -7.96 -4.23 -8.44
CA ALA A 102 -6.84 -3.93 -7.55
C ALA A 102 -6.98 -2.55 -6.88
N ALA A 103 -7.40 -1.51 -7.61
CA ALA A 103 -7.60 -0.18 -7.04
C ALA A 103 -8.68 -0.19 -5.95
N ARG A 104 -9.82 -0.85 -6.19
CA ARG A 104 -10.89 -0.99 -5.19
C ARG A 104 -10.41 -1.77 -3.96
N ARG A 105 -9.63 -2.83 -4.19
CA ARG A 105 -9.02 -3.64 -3.12
C ARG A 105 -8.05 -2.80 -2.28
N PHE A 106 -7.17 -2.01 -2.89
CA PHE A 106 -6.23 -1.15 -2.16
C PHE A 106 -6.94 -0.13 -1.28
N VAL A 107 -7.91 0.60 -1.84
CA VAL A 107 -8.68 1.60 -1.10
C VAL A 107 -9.46 0.95 0.04
N SER A 108 -10.09 -0.20 -0.22
CA SER A 108 -10.80 -0.98 0.78
C SER A 108 -9.87 -1.49 1.89
N ALA A 109 -8.69 -2.01 1.54
CA ALA A 109 -7.70 -2.49 2.50
C ALA A 109 -7.18 -1.37 3.39
N ILE A 110 -6.80 -0.22 2.83
CA ILE A 110 -6.31 0.93 3.58
C ILE A 110 -7.39 1.45 4.54
N ASN A 111 -8.63 1.62 4.06
CA ASN A 111 -9.74 2.03 4.91
C ASN A 111 -9.97 1.03 6.05
N ARG A 112 -10.09 -0.27 5.73
CA ARG A 112 -10.30 -1.34 6.73
C ARG A 112 -9.20 -1.37 7.78
N ILE A 113 -7.93 -1.30 7.37
CA ILE A 113 -6.78 -1.30 8.28
C ILE A 113 -6.84 -0.10 9.21
N CYS A 114 -7.09 1.11 8.68
CA CYS A 114 -7.18 2.32 9.48
C CYS A 114 -8.45 2.39 10.34
N ASP A 115 -9.58 1.85 9.87
CA ASP A 115 -10.86 1.81 10.62
C ASP A 115 -10.76 0.84 11.81
N SER A 116 -9.98 -0.23 11.66
CA SER A 116 -9.72 -1.19 12.74
C SER A 116 -8.76 -0.64 13.80
N ASN A 117 -8.09 0.49 13.53
CA ASN A 117 -7.12 1.11 14.43
C ASN A 117 -7.34 2.65 14.51
N PRO A 118 -8.51 3.10 15.00
CA PRO A 118 -8.99 4.48 14.82
C PRO A 118 -8.15 5.55 15.51
N ASN A 119 -7.33 5.20 16.51
CA ASN A 119 -6.53 6.15 17.28
C ASN A 119 -5.02 5.87 17.17
N GLU A 120 -4.60 5.16 16.13
CA GLU A 120 -3.21 4.77 15.92
C GLU A 120 -2.64 5.44 14.66
N ASP A 121 -1.39 5.91 14.76
CA ASP A 121 -0.58 6.23 13.59
C ASP A 121 -0.02 4.93 12.98
N LEU A 122 -0.34 4.66 11.73
CA LEU A 122 0.01 3.41 11.04
C LEU A 122 1.05 3.66 9.94
N ALA A 123 2.01 2.75 9.79
CA ALA A 123 2.88 2.67 8.63
C ALA A 123 2.47 1.48 7.75
N LEU A 124 2.07 1.76 6.51
CA LEU A 124 1.62 0.75 5.54
C LEU A 124 2.67 0.58 4.44
N PHE A 125 3.14 -0.65 4.23
CA PHE A 125 4.11 -0.98 3.18
C PHE A 125 3.41 -1.72 2.05
N THR A 126 3.34 -1.08 0.89
CA THR A 126 2.62 -1.57 -0.29
C THR A 126 3.34 -1.14 -1.58
N HIS A 127 2.67 -1.20 -2.72
CA HIS A 127 3.25 -1.02 -4.05
C HIS A 127 2.76 0.26 -4.73
N GLY A 128 3.40 0.66 -5.84
CA GLY A 128 3.10 1.90 -6.56
C GLY A 128 1.64 2.01 -7.01
N ASP A 129 1.04 0.91 -7.48
CA ASP A 129 -0.38 0.87 -7.87
C ASP A 129 -1.34 1.21 -6.72
N ALA A 130 -0.99 0.80 -5.49
CA ALA A 130 -1.77 1.13 -4.30
C ALA A 130 -1.71 2.62 -3.98
N ILE A 131 -0.53 3.22 -4.10
CA ILE A 131 -0.33 4.66 -3.92
C ILE A 131 -1.16 5.45 -4.95
N THR A 132 -1.08 5.05 -6.22
CA THR A 132 -1.87 5.63 -7.31
C THR A 132 -3.38 5.52 -7.04
N ALA A 133 -3.87 4.31 -6.71
CA ALA A 133 -5.28 4.09 -6.42
C ALA A 133 -5.77 4.94 -5.23
N THR A 134 -4.93 5.07 -4.19
CA THR A 134 -5.26 5.86 -3.00
C THR A 134 -5.35 7.34 -3.34
N ILE A 135 -4.40 7.88 -4.10
CA ILE A 135 -4.40 9.28 -4.51
C ILE A 135 -5.61 9.58 -5.39
N SER A 136 -5.90 8.73 -6.38
CA SER A 136 -7.06 8.88 -7.26
C SER A 136 -8.40 8.80 -6.51
N ALA A 137 -8.48 8.03 -5.42
CA ALA A 137 -9.65 7.98 -4.57
C ALA A 137 -9.85 9.26 -3.74
N ILE A 138 -8.76 9.96 -3.39
CA ILE A 138 -8.80 11.18 -2.57
C ILE A 138 -8.98 12.43 -3.45
N LYS A 139 -8.32 12.48 -4.61
CA LYS A 139 -8.30 13.62 -5.52
C LYS A 139 -8.91 13.23 -6.85
N GLN A 140 -10.09 13.77 -7.13
CA GLN A 140 -10.73 13.60 -8.44
C GLN A 140 -10.02 14.45 -9.51
N GLY A 141 -10.01 13.94 -10.74
CA GLY A 141 -9.50 14.66 -11.91
C GLY A 141 -7.98 14.79 -11.98
N ILE A 142 -7.24 13.93 -11.27
CA ILE A 142 -5.79 13.83 -11.38
C ILE A 142 -5.34 12.46 -11.85
N CYS A 143 -4.16 12.44 -12.46
CA CYS A 143 -3.47 11.23 -12.87
C CYS A 143 -2.08 11.22 -12.23
N VAL A 144 -1.80 10.17 -11.45
CA VAL A 144 -0.45 9.87 -10.98
C VAL A 144 0.30 9.23 -12.14
N TYR A 145 1.34 9.91 -12.62
CA TYR A 145 2.13 9.44 -13.76
C TYR A 145 3.51 8.94 -13.35
N ARG A 146 3.91 9.16 -12.09
CA ARG A 146 5.18 8.67 -11.57
C ARG A 146 5.11 8.40 -10.06
N SER A 147 5.65 7.25 -9.68
CA SER A 147 5.85 6.81 -8.31
C SER A 147 7.22 6.13 -8.25
N ASP A 148 8.20 6.80 -7.62
CA ASP A 148 9.54 6.26 -7.49
C ASP A 148 9.59 5.11 -6.45
N PHE A 149 10.61 4.27 -6.53
CA PHE A 149 10.90 3.28 -5.48
C PHE A 149 11.16 4.00 -4.15
N GLY A 150 10.52 3.52 -3.08
CA GLY A 150 10.62 4.13 -1.75
C GLY A 150 9.90 5.47 -1.62
N CYS A 151 8.97 5.79 -2.55
CA CYS A 151 8.07 6.92 -2.38
C CYS A 151 7.22 6.77 -1.10
N CYS A 152 6.74 7.89 -0.57
CA CYS A 152 5.87 7.89 0.60
C CYS A 152 4.69 8.85 0.42
N LEU A 153 3.56 8.46 1.02
CA LEU A 153 2.33 9.23 1.04
C LEU A 153 1.86 9.32 2.49
N HIS A 154 1.78 10.54 3.03
CA HIS A 154 1.29 10.79 4.38
C HIS A 154 -0.16 11.25 4.31
N LEU A 155 -1.05 10.45 4.90
CA LEU A 155 -2.48 10.67 4.93
C LEU A 155 -2.98 10.94 6.34
N ARG A 156 -4.04 11.74 6.47
CA ARG A 156 -4.76 11.97 7.73
C ARG A 156 -6.26 12.00 7.48
N ARG A 157 -7.03 11.50 8.43
CA ARG A 157 -8.49 11.67 8.51
C ARG A 157 -8.94 11.67 9.96
N SER A 158 -10.18 12.07 10.19
CA SER A 158 -10.84 11.86 11.49
C SER A 158 -11.27 10.41 11.63
N ALA A 159 -11.05 9.84 12.81
CA ALA A 159 -11.49 8.50 13.15
C ALA A 159 -13.03 8.40 13.22
N ALA A 160 -13.57 7.21 12.97
CA ALA A 160 -14.97 6.92 13.27
C ALA A 160 -15.21 6.98 14.79
N GLN A 161 -16.24 7.71 15.24
CA GLN A 161 -16.58 7.86 16.66
C GLN A 161 -18.09 7.82 16.86
N GLY A 162 -18.57 7.08 17.87
CA GLY A 162 -19.97 7.13 18.30
C GLY A 162 -21.00 6.86 17.20
N GLY A 163 -20.72 5.93 16.28
CA GLY A 163 -21.59 5.62 15.14
C GLY A 163 -21.46 6.56 13.93
N GLN A 164 -20.64 7.61 14.03
CA GLN A 164 -20.28 8.43 12.87
C GLN A 164 -19.21 7.73 12.02
N PRO A 165 -19.33 7.77 10.69
CA PRO A 165 -18.30 7.23 9.80
C PRO A 165 -17.01 8.03 9.92
N ALA A 166 -15.89 7.41 9.52
CA ALA A 166 -14.62 8.11 9.44
C ALA A 166 -14.70 9.30 8.47
N GLY A 167 -13.97 10.37 8.77
CA GLY A 167 -13.90 11.55 7.93
C GLY A 167 -13.18 11.30 6.60
N PRO A 168 -13.23 12.26 5.67
CA PRO A 168 -12.48 12.16 4.41
C PRO A 168 -10.97 12.15 4.68
N TRP A 169 -10.24 11.54 3.76
CA TRP A 169 -8.78 11.54 3.75
C TRP A 169 -8.22 12.85 3.22
N TYR A 170 -7.13 13.29 3.83
CA TYR A 170 -6.34 14.44 3.42
C TYR A 170 -4.89 14.00 3.21
N ILE A 171 -4.31 14.40 2.07
CA ILE A 171 -2.87 14.25 1.82
C ILE A 171 -2.16 15.36 2.56
N ILE A 172 -1.31 14.99 3.52
CA ILE A 172 -0.55 15.92 4.35
C ILE A 172 0.83 16.20 3.76
N ASP A 173 1.48 15.14 3.26
CA ASP A 173 2.79 15.24 2.62
C ASP A 173 2.98 14.07 1.64
N HIS A 174 3.91 14.20 0.71
CA HIS A 174 4.32 13.12 -0.18
C HIS A 174 5.77 13.30 -0.64
N LYS A 175 6.43 12.19 -0.99
CA LYS A 175 7.80 12.19 -1.53
C LYS A 175 7.91 11.17 -2.65
N GLY A 176 8.55 11.55 -3.76
CA GLY A 176 8.77 10.64 -4.90
C GLY A 176 7.50 10.26 -5.66
N ILE A 177 6.46 11.11 -5.58
CA ILE A 177 5.18 10.93 -6.26
C ILE A 177 4.89 12.18 -7.07
N GLU A 178 4.61 12.02 -8.36
CA GLU A 178 4.22 13.11 -9.25
C GLU A 178 2.85 12.82 -9.89
N TRP A 179 1.99 13.83 -9.90
CA TRP A 179 0.66 13.79 -10.53
C TRP A 179 0.36 15.08 -11.28
N MET A 180 -0.56 15.01 -12.22
CA MET A 180 -1.05 16.17 -12.97
C MET A 180 -2.57 16.11 -13.12
N ALA A 181 -3.17 17.25 -13.49
CA ALA A 181 -4.58 17.27 -13.86
C ALA A 181 -4.81 16.36 -15.07
N ASP A 182 -5.92 15.62 -15.05
CA ASP A 182 -6.31 14.73 -16.15
C ASP A 182 -6.40 15.43 -17.50
N SER A 183 -6.85 16.68 -17.48
CA SER A 183 -6.94 17.54 -18.66
C SER A 183 -5.57 17.96 -19.22
N ALA A 184 -4.51 17.87 -18.42
CA ALA A 184 -3.18 18.28 -18.78
C ALA A 184 -2.29 17.13 -19.28
N ILE A 185 -2.82 15.90 -19.36
CA ILE A 185 -2.04 14.74 -19.81
C ILE A 185 -1.73 14.90 -21.31
N PRO A 186 -0.45 15.01 -21.71
CA PRO A 186 -0.08 14.94 -23.12
C PRO A 186 -0.47 13.57 -23.66
N ARG A 187 -1.15 13.50 -24.82
CA ARG A 187 -1.62 12.23 -25.40
C ARG A 187 -0.52 11.17 -25.55
N GLU A 188 0.72 11.62 -25.65
CA GLU A 188 1.95 10.84 -25.77
C GLU A 188 2.30 10.06 -24.49
N LYS A 189 1.86 10.53 -23.30
CA LYS A 189 2.14 9.92 -21.99
C LYS A 189 1.07 8.95 -21.51
N LEU A 190 -0.07 8.83 -22.21
CA LEU A 190 -1.09 7.81 -21.92
C LEU A 190 -0.66 6.39 -22.32
N GLN A 191 0.48 6.26 -23.00
CA GLN A 191 1.13 4.99 -23.30
C GLN A 191 2.40 4.85 -22.45
N GLY A 192 2.24 4.56 -21.16
CA GLY A 192 3.35 4.01 -20.37
C GLY A 192 3.81 2.66 -20.95
N PRO A 193 5.06 2.22 -20.69
CA PRO A 193 5.61 1.01 -21.30
C PRO A 193 4.73 -0.19 -20.92
N ARG A 194 4.36 -0.98 -21.93
CA ARG A 194 3.63 -2.24 -21.76
C ARG A 194 4.47 -3.28 -21.04
#